data_AF-A0A382RAB3-F1
#
_entry.id   AF-A0A382RAB3-F1
#
_cell.length_a   1.000
_cell.length_b   1.000
_cell.length_c   1.000
_cell.angle_alpha   90.00
_cell.angle_beta   90.00
_cell.angle_gamma   90.00
#
_symmetry.space_group_name_H-M   'P 1'
#
loop_
_entity.id
_entity.type
_entity.pdbx_description
1 polymer ?
#
loop_
_entity_poly.entity_id
_entity_poly.type
_entity_poly.pdbx_seq_one_letter_code
_entity_poly.pdbx_strand_id
1 'polypeptide(L)'
;MDDFLRVYFAGDLFNHKDLVGNLLLAEAIGEKSDGRFQCVLPQNMEQTTGRSIDIRNQDLLEVMRAELLLLNFDGTELDSGTVVEFI
;
A
#
# COMPACT_ATOMS: atom_id res chain seq x y z
N MET A 1 19.81 6.07 15.60
CA MET A 1 19.35 5.64 14.27
C MET A 1 17.90 6.03 14.28
N ASP A 2 17.49 7.05 13.52
CA ASP A 2 16.06 7.36 13.45
C ASP A 2 15.40 6.15 12.79
N ASP A 3 14.61 5.43 13.56
CA ASP A 3 13.85 4.28 13.09
C ASP A 3 12.74 4.82 12.18
N PHE A 4 12.73 4.41 10.92
CA PHE A 4 11.62 4.68 10.03
C PHE A 4 10.53 3.64 10.29
N LEU A 5 9.28 4.04 10.19
CA LEU A 5 8.12 3.18 10.30
C LEU A 5 7.63 2.82 8.90
N ARG A 6 7.45 1.53 8.66
CA ARG A 6 6.92 0.97 7.43
C ARG A 6 5.40 1.10 7.41
N VAL A 7 4.88 1.78 6.40
CA VAL A 7 3.44 1.99 6.20
C VAL A 7 2.99 1.14 5.02
N TYR A 8 2.14 0.14 5.25
CA TYR A 8 1.48 -0.53 4.12
C TYR A 8 0.34 0.36 3.64
N PHE A 9 0.40 0.77 2.37
CA PHE A 9 -0.60 1.64 1.79
C PHE A 9 -1.47 0.84 0.81
N ALA A 10 -2.62 0.43 1.32
CA ALA A 10 -3.70 -0.24 0.60
C ALA A 10 -4.63 0.75 -0.10
N GLY A 11 -5.04 0.45 -1.31
CA GLY A 11 -6.00 1.25 -2.08
C GLY A 11 -6.13 0.73 -3.50
N ASP A 12 -7.05 1.32 -4.27
CA ASP A 12 -7.29 0.97 -5.67
C ASP A 12 -6.03 1.04 -6.54
N LEU A 13 -5.89 0.11 -7.47
CA LEU A 13 -4.77 0.04 -8.44
C LEU A 13 -5.26 -0.19 -9.88
N PHE A 14 -6.53 0.11 -10.15
CA PHE A 14 -7.20 -0.30 -11.39
C PHE A 14 -7.02 0.72 -12.52
N ASN A 15 -6.86 1.99 -12.18
CA ASN A 15 -6.72 3.04 -13.17
C ASN A 15 -5.55 4.00 -12.85
N HIS A 16 -5.20 4.81 -13.85
CA HIS A 16 -4.04 5.71 -13.77
C HIS A 16 -4.17 6.79 -12.68
N LYS A 17 -5.39 7.20 -12.31
CA LYS A 17 -5.60 8.16 -11.22
C LYS A 17 -5.27 7.53 -9.88
N ASP A 18 -5.69 6.29 -9.66
CA ASP A 18 -5.41 5.57 -8.42
C ASP A 18 -3.89 5.35 -8.28
N LEU A 19 -3.25 4.82 -9.34
CA LEU A 19 -1.81 4.58 -9.35
C LEU A 19 -0.98 5.85 -9.09
N VAL A 20 -1.33 6.95 -9.76
CA VAL A 20 -0.63 8.24 -9.59
C VAL A 20 -0.95 8.86 -8.22
N GLY A 21 -2.21 8.80 -7.77
CA GLY A 21 -2.64 9.32 -6.48
C GLY A 21 -1.94 8.63 -5.32
N ASN A 22 -1.89 7.30 -5.34
CA ASN A 22 -1.21 6.50 -4.32
C ASN A 22 0.29 6.84 -4.26
N LEU A 23 0.94 6.96 -5.42
CA LEU A 23 2.36 7.33 -5.49
C LEU A 23 2.63 8.74 -4.92
N LEU A 24 1.87 9.74 -5.37
CA LEU A 24 2.06 11.13 -4.93
C LEU A 24 1.80 11.29 -3.43
N LEU A 25 0.80 10.59 -2.89
CA LEU A 25 0.53 10.63 -1.45
C LEU A 25 1.63 9.91 -0.66
N ALA A 26 2.12 8.77 -1.13
CA ALA A 26 3.23 8.05 -0.51
C ALA A 26 4.51 8.90 -0.44
N GLU A 27 4.87 9.58 -1.54
CA GLU A 27 6.00 10.49 -1.61
C GLU A 27 5.82 11.67 -0.64
N ALA A 28 4.64 12.29 -0.66
CA ALA A 28 4.33 13.40 0.25
C ALA A 28 4.40 12.97 1.73
N ILE A 29 3.96 11.77 2.09
CA ILE A 29 4.10 11.23 3.45
C ILE A 29 5.56 11.11 3.85
N GLY A 30 6.41 10.56 2.96
CA GLY A 30 7.85 10.48 3.19
C GLY A 30 8.48 11.85 3.39
N GLU A 31 8.21 12.79 2.47
CA GLU A 31 8.76 14.15 2.52
C GLU A 31 8.31 14.93 3.76
N LYS A 32 7.01 14.91 4.08
CA LYS A 32 6.45 15.67 5.21
C LYS A 32 6.78 15.09 6.57
N SER A 33 7.18 13.83 6.61
CA SER A 33 7.61 13.16 7.84
C SER A 33 9.12 13.13 8.03
N ASP A 34 9.90 13.80 7.16
CA ASP A 34 11.37 13.74 7.14
C ASP A 34 11.89 12.29 7.07
N GLY A 35 11.24 11.47 6.26
CA GLY A 35 11.58 10.06 6.06
C GLY A 35 11.16 9.10 7.18
N ARG A 36 10.49 9.60 8.23
CA ARG A 36 10.02 8.77 9.35
C ARG A 36 8.93 7.77 8.95
N PHE A 37 8.07 8.11 7.98
CA PHE A 37 7.05 7.20 7.47
C PHE A 37 7.37 6.83 6.03
N GLN A 38 7.63 5.54 5.78
CA GLN A 38 7.95 5.05 4.44
C GLN A 38 6.86 4.10 3.95
N CYS A 39 6.16 4.54 2.91
CA CYS A 39 5.05 3.78 2.33
C CYS A 39 5.54 2.66 1.42
N VAL A 40 4.86 1.53 1.54
CA VAL A 40 4.99 0.37 0.67
C VAL A 40 3.71 0.29 -0.13
N LEU A 41 3.83 0.45 -1.45
CA LEU A 41 2.70 0.43 -2.37
C LEU A 41 2.65 -0.92 -3.09
N PRO A 42 1.50 -1.62 -3.13
CA PRO A 42 1.39 -2.89 -3.83
C PRO A 42 1.67 -2.76 -5.35
N GLN A 43 1.37 -1.62 -5.98
CA GLN A 43 1.72 -1.34 -7.39
C GLN A 43 3.22 -1.36 -7.70
N ASN A 44 4.08 -1.19 -6.70
CA ASN A 44 5.54 -1.21 -6.88
C ASN A 44 6.14 -2.61 -6.62
N MET A 45 5.34 -3.57 -6.14
CA MET A 45 5.81 -4.89 -5.79
C MET A 45 5.99 -5.73 -7.06
N GLU A 46 7.20 -6.25 -7.27
CA GLU A 46 7.44 -7.23 -8.32
C GLU A 46 6.65 -8.51 -8.03
N GLN A 47 5.78 -8.87 -8.97
CA GLN A 47 5.01 -10.09 -8.88
C GLN A 47 5.88 -11.27 -9.30
N THR A 48 6.23 -12.13 -8.33
CA THR A 48 7.07 -13.31 -8.59
C THR A 48 6.40 -14.34 -9.49
N THR A 49 5.06 -14.37 -9.50
CA THR A 49 4.23 -15.16 -10.42
C THR A 49 2.93 -14.41 -10.75
N GLY A 50 2.21 -14.85 -11.80
CA GLY A 50 0.87 -14.35 -12.12
C GLY A 50 -0.28 -15.08 -11.40
N ARG A 51 0.01 -15.89 -10.38
CA ARG A 51 -1.03 -16.64 -9.65
C ARG A 51 -1.63 -15.77 -8.55
N SER A 52 -2.95 -15.72 -8.51
CA SER A 52 -3.70 -14.93 -7.51
C SER A 52 -3.34 -15.27 -6.05
N ILE A 53 -3.01 -16.52 -5.76
CA ILE A 53 -2.61 -16.94 -4.40
C ILE A 53 -1.24 -16.37 -3.99
N ASP A 54 -0.31 -16.26 -4.94
CA ASP A 54 1.04 -15.77 -4.66
C ASP A 54 1.00 -14.25 -4.45
N ILE A 55 0.26 -13.53 -5.30
CA ILE A 55 -0.04 -12.10 -5.15
C ILE A 55 -0.62 -11.82 -3.75
N ARG A 56 -1.73 -12.48 -3.41
CA ARG A 56 -2.39 -12.32 -2.11
C ARG A 56 -1.46 -12.61 -0.93
N ASN A 57 -0.69 -13.70 -0.99
CA ASN A 57 0.21 -14.07 0.10
C ASN A 57 1.35 -13.04 0.25
N GLN A 58 1.81 -12.45 -0.86
CA GLN A 58 2.80 -11.39 -0.85
C GLN A 58 2.24 -10.12 -0.22
N ASP A 59 1.03 -9.70 -0.61
CA ASP A 59 0.36 -8.53 -0.05
C ASP A 59 0.12 -8.68 1.46
N LEU A 60 -0.42 -9.82 1.90
CA LEU A 60 -0.64 -10.11 3.33
C LEU A 60 0.66 -10.16 4.14
N LEU A 61 1.74 -10.67 3.54
CA LEU A 61 3.05 -10.64 4.19
C LEU A 61 3.54 -9.19 4.41
N GLU A 62 3.28 -8.30 3.46
CA GLU A 62 3.64 -6.89 3.61
C GLU A 62 2.75 -6.14 4.59
N VAL A 63 1.46 -6.49 4.70
CA VAL A 63 0.58 -6.04 5.79
C VAL A 63 1.16 -6.45 7.14
N MET A 64 1.52 -7.73 7.32
CA MET A 64 2.08 -8.25 8.58
C MET A 64 3.43 -7.64 8.96
N ARG A 65 4.18 -7.13 7.97
CA ARG A 65 5.49 -6.48 8.18
C ARG A 65 5.37 -4.99 8.51
N ALA A 66 4.23 -4.37 8.26
CA ALA A 66 4.06 -2.95 8.45
C ALA A 66 3.80 -2.61 9.93
N GLU A 67 4.31 -1.46 10.36
CA GLU A 67 3.98 -0.89 11.67
C GLU A 67 2.70 -0.05 11.64
N LEU A 68 2.30 0.39 10.45
CA LEU A 68 1.13 1.22 10.20
C LEU A 68 0.42 0.77 8.92
N LEU A 69 -0.90 0.84 8.92
CA LEU A 69 -1.72 0.72 7.71
C LEU A 69 -2.28 2.10 7.33
N LEU A 70 -2.17 2.42 6.04
CA LEU A 70 -2.91 3.49 5.38
C LEU A 70 -3.87 2.84 4.39
N LEU A 71 -5.17 3.07 4.54
CA LEU A 71 -6.22 2.47 3.72
C LEU A 71 -6.93 3.60 2.96
N ASN A 72 -6.90 3.54 1.63
CA ASN A 72 -7.64 4.48 0.80
C ASN A 72 -8.95 3.85 0.28
N PHE A 73 -10.06 4.31 0.85
CA PHE A 73 -11.41 3.93 0.45
C PHE A 73 -12.08 5.06 -0.33
N ASP A 74 -11.48 5.42 -1.46
CA ASP A 74 -12.03 6.42 -2.38
C ASP A 74 -13.20 5.84 -3.20
N GLY A 75 -14.06 6.74 -3.71
CA GLY A 75 -15.17 6.35 -4.57
C GLY A 75 -16.45 5.93 -3.83
N THR A 76 -17.41 5.39 -4.60
CA THR A 76 -18.73 4.99 -4.07
C THR A 76 -18.79 3.53 -3.62
N GLU A 77 -17.84 2.72 -4.06
CA GLU A 77 -17.72 1.30 -3.73
C GLU A 77 -16.37 1.07 -3.04
N LEU A 78 -16.35 0.17 -2.06
CA LEU A 78 -15.10 -0.20 -1.38
C LEU A 78 -14.37 -1.22 -2.23
N ASP A 79 -13.06 -1.03 -2.39
CA ASP A 79 -12.19 -2.06 -2.94
C ASP A 79 -12.17 -3.30 -2.03
N SER A 80 -12.53 -4.43 -2.62
CA SER A 80 -12.57 -5.70 -1.89
C SER A 80 -11.18 -6.16 -1.44
N GLY A 81 -10.10 -5.81 -2.15
CA GLY A 81 -8.72 -6.13 -1.75
C GLY A 81 -8.33 -5.38 -0.48
N THR A 82 -8.49 -4.06 -0.51
CA THR A 82 -8.25 -3.14 0.60
C THR A 82 -9.08 -3.51 1.85
N VAL A 83 -10.33 -3.98 1.67
CA VAL A 83 -11.16 -4.46 2.79
C VAL A 83 -10.56 -5.72 3.43
N VAL A 84 -10.03 -6.66 2.64
CA VAL A 84 -9.38 -7.88 3.17
C VAL A 84 -8.10 -7.52 3.92
N GLU A 85 -7.34 -6.55 3.44
CA GLU A 85 -6.10 -6.09 4.08
C GLU A 85 -6.32 -5.35 5.40
N PHE A 86 -7.53 -4.84 5.64
CA PHE A 86 -7.93 -4.19 6.89
C PHE A 86 -8.30 -5.17 8.03
N ILE A 87 -8.80 -6.37 7.71
CA ILE A 87 -9.38 -7.32 8.68
C ILE A 87 -8.30 -8.22 9.30
#